data_AF-A0A2E7VYQ3-F1
#
_entry.id   AF-A0A2E7VYQ3-F1
#
_cell.length_a   1.000
_cell.length_b   1.000
_cell.length_c   1.000
_cell.angle_alpha   90.00
_cell.angle_beta   90.00
_cell.angle_gamma   90.00
#
_symmetry.space_group_name_H-M   'P 1'
#
loop_
_entity.id
_entity.type
_entity.pdbx_description
1 polymer ?
#
loop_
_entity_poly.entity_id
_entity_poly.type
_entity_poly.pdbx_seq_one_letter_code
_entity_poly.pdbx_strand_id
1 'polypeptide(L)'
;MFDGITYDKEQDEDRLLTLFDKVLNLMSDGHWRTLNEIAFQVGGQVQSVSARLRDARKAQFGGYQVERKRVGGGLWIYRVLDPLPVDNNQQTLEVCDGF
;
A
#
# COMPACT_ATOMS: atom_id res chain seq x y z
N MET A 1 4.08 6.92 23.28
CA MET A 1 4.76 7.95 22.46
C MET A 1 5.60 7.20 21.46
N PHE A 2 5.12 7.06 20.22
CA PHE A 2 5.91 6.47 19.15
C PHE A 2 6.17 7.55 18.11
N ASP A 3 7.46 7.76 17.92
CA ASP A 3 8.11 8.76 17.12
C ASP A 3 7.65 8.64 15.66
N GLY A 4 7.05 9.72 15.16
CA GLY A 4 6.65 9.85 13.77
C GLY A 4 7.90 10.03 12.92
N ILE A 5 8.47 8.90 12.47
CA ILE A 5 9.35 8.87 11.31
C ILE A 5 8.50 9.17 10.08
N THR A 6 8.27 10.47 9.91
CA THR A 6 7.91 11.12 8.66
C THR A 6 8.82 10.53 7.60
N TYR A 7 8.22 9.78 6.69
CA TYR A 7 8.91 9.15 5.57
C TYR A 7 9.44 10.29 4.69
N ASP A 8 10.70 10.66 4.94
CA ASP A 8 11.41 11.74 4.27
C ASP A 8 11.65 11.30 2.82
N LYS A 9 10.69 11.65 1.95
CA LYS A 9 10.71 11.39 0.50
C LYS A 9 11.68 12.33 -0.24
N GLU A 10 12.60 13.03 0.44
CA GLU A 10 13.33 14.16 -0.13
C GLU A 10 14.74 13.84 -0.68
N GLN A 11 15.20 12.58 -0.75
CA GLN A 11 16.60 12.30 -1.14
C GLN A 11 16.84 11.31 -2.30
N ASP A 12 15.82 10.76 -2.95
CA ASP A 12 16.01 9.80 -4.06
C ASP A 12 15.54 10.36 -5.43
N GLU A 13 15.73 11.66 -5.64
CA GLU A 13 15.32 12.36 -6.87
C GLU A 13 16.18 12.09 -8.12
N ASP A 14 17.23 11.29 -8.08
CA ASP A 14 18.07 11.08 -9.28
C ASP A 14 18.65 9.66 -9.33
N ARG A 15 17.96 8.76 -10.05
CA ARG A 15 18.52 7.71 -10.96
C ARG A 15 17.66 6.46 -10.97
N LEU A 16 16.91 6.29 -12.06
CA LEU A 16 16.28 5.03 -12.47
C LEU A 16 15.03 4.65 -11.65
N LEU A 17 13.91 5.31 -11.94
CA LEU A 17 12.56 4.88 -11.53
C LEU A 17 12.31 3.43 -11.98
N THR A 18 12.62 2.47 -11.11
CA THR A 18 12.38 1.05 -11.36
C THR A 18 10.88 0.78 -11.35
N LEU A 19 10.48 -0.35 -11.94
CA LEU A 19 9.09 -0.82 -11.89
C LEU A 19 8.53 -0.85 -10.45
N PHE A 20 9.39 -1.08 -9.46
CA PHE A 20 9.02 -1.09 -8.04
C PHE A 20 8.58 0.29 -7.55
N ASP A 21 9.34 1.33 -7.86
CA ASP A 21 9.04 2.69 -7.44
C ASP A 21 7.71 3.19 -8.04
N LYS A 22 7.50 2.94 -9.34
CA LYS A 22 6.23 3.25 -10.02
C LYS A 22 5.04 2.55 -9.35
N VAL A 23 5.20 1.30 -8.93
CA VAL A 23 4.15 0.54 -8.24
C VAL A 23 3.89 1.13 -6.86
N LEU A 24 4.93 1.44 -6.08
CA LEU A 24 4.78 2.02 -4.76
C LEU A 24 4.14 3.40 -4.82
N ASN A 25 4.61 4.29 -5.70
CA ASN A 25 4.04 5.61 -5.88
C ASN A 25 2.55 5.53 -6.27
N LEU A 26 2.19 4.57 -7.14
CA LEU A 26 0.80 4.37 -7.54
C LEU A 26 -0.09 3.83 -6.40
N MET A 27 0.47 3.00 -5.52
CA MET A 27 -0.29 2.30 -4.47
C MET A 27 -0.26 3.03 -3.12
N SER A 28 0.67 3.96 -2.90
CA SER A 28 0.75 4.83 -1.71
C SER A 28 -0.49 5.72 -1.54
N ASP A 29 -1.29 5.87 -2.59
CA ASP A 29 -2.61 6.50 -2.58
C ASP A 29 -3.67 5.69 -1.78
N GLY A 30 -3.36 4.47 -1.32
CA GLY A 30 -4.24 3.70 -0.44
C GLY A 30 -5.53 3.21 -1.10
N HIS A 31 -5.59 3.18 -2.43
CA HIS A 31 -6.74 2.68 -3.18
C HIS A 31 -6.62 1.19 -3.49
N TRP A 32 -7.77 0.51 -3.49
CA TRP A 32 -7.86 -0.89 -3.90
C TRP A 32 -7.75 -1.00 -5.42
N ARG A 33 -6.74 -1.70 -5.90
CA ARG A 33 -6.53 -1.93 -7.34
C ARG A 33 -6.26 -3.39 -7.63
N THR A 34 -6.60 -3.85 -8.82
CA THR A 34 -6.23 -5.20 -9.26
C THR A 34 -4.77 -5.24 -9.72
N LEU A 35 -4.13 -6.40 -9.64
CA LEU A 35 -2.77 -6.56 -10.19
C LEU A 35 -2.69 -6.19 -11.67
N ASN A 36 -3.76 -6.45 -12.43
CA ASN A 36 -3.82 -6.17 -13.85
C ASN A 36 -3.84 -4.66 -14.14
N GLU A 37 -4.62 -3.90 -13.38
CA GLU A 37 -4.65 -2.43 -13.50
C GLU A 37 -3.31 -1.81 -13.11
N ILE A 38 -2.70 -2.30 -12.02
CA ILE A 38 -1.39 -1.81 -11.58
C ILE A 38 -0.37 -2.09 -12.69
N ALA A 39 -0.28 -3.33 -13.16
CA ALA A 39 0.62 -3.76 -14.23
C ALA A 39 0.42 -2.93 -15.51
N PHE A 40 -0.83 -2.67 -15.89
CA PHE A 40 -1.17 -1.85 -17.05
C PHE A 40 -0.69 -0.39 -16.88
N GLN A 41 -0.91 0.22 -15.71
CA GLN A 41 -0.48 1.60 -15.45
C GLN A 41 1.03 1.76 -15.35
N VAL A 42 1.73 0.79 -14.74
CA VAL A 42 3.20 0.86 -14.62
C VAL A 42 3.93 0.35 -15.87
N GLY A 43 3.20 -0.23 -16.83
CA GLY A 43 3.76 -0.84 -18.05
C GLY A 43 4.54 -2.13 -17.79
N GLY A 44 4.14 -2.90 -16.77
CA GLY A 44 4.81 -4.13 -16.33
C GLY A 44 3.95 -5.37 -16.44
N GLN A 45 4.51 -6.50 -16.02
CA GLN A 45 3.77 -7.77 -15.92
C GLN A 45 3.23 -7.97 -14.50
N VAL A 46 2.04 -8.55 -14.40
CA VAL A 46 1.38 -8.92 -13.12
C VAL A 46 2.31 -9.75 -12.21
N GLN A 47 3.09 -10.65 -12.79
CA GLN A 47 4.06 -11.47 -12.06
C GLN A 47 5.18 -10.64 -11.43
N SER A 48 5.69 -9.64 -12.17
CA SER A 48 6.69 -8.73 -11.63
C SER A 48 6.11 -7.86 -10.52
N VAL A 49 4.88 -7.36 -10.69
CA VAL A 49 4.17 -6.56 -9.67
C VAL A 49 3.95 -7.37 -8.38
N SER A 50 3.59 -8.65 -8.46
CA SER A 50 3.38 -9.48 -7.27
C SER A 50 4.68 -9.76 -6.51
N ALA A 51 5.79 -9.97 -7.22
CA ALA A 51 7.11 -10.06 -6.61
C ALA A 51 7.49 -8.74 -5.91
N ARG A 52 7.24 -7.60 -6.55
CA ARG A 52 7.48 -6.26 -5.98
C ARG A 52 6.63 -5.96 -4.76
N LEU A 53 5.33 -6.28 -4.77
CA LEU A 53 4.45 -6.17 -3.60
C LEU A 53 4.95 -7.03 -2.44
N ARG A 54 5.63 -8.16 -2.71
CA ARG A 54 6.25 -8.97 -1.66
C ARG A 54 7.48 -8.28 -1.07
N ASP A 55 8.32 -7.67 -1.88
CA ASP A 55 9.47 -6.90 -1.41
C ASP A 55 9.05 -5.64 -0.64
N ALA A 56 7.95 -4.97 -1.02
CA ALA A 56 7.44 -3.79 -0.34
C ALA A 56 7.15 -4.01 1.16
N ARG A 57 6.85 -5.25 1.56
CA ARG A 57 6.63 -5.63 2.96
C ARG A 57 7.91 -5.68 3.81
N LYS A 58 9.10 -5.70 3.20
CA LYS A 58 10.35 -5.76 3.94
C LYS A 58 10.65 -4.38 4.55
N ALA A 59 11.18 -4.39 5.77
CA ALA A 59 11.55 -3.16 6.49
C ALA A 59 12.56 -2.29 5.71
N GLN A 60 13.45 -2.92 4.94
CA GLN A 60 14.44 -2.23 4.09
C GLN A 60 13.84 -1.33 3.01
N PHE A 61 12.57 -1.52 2.64
CA PHE A 61 11.89 -0.68 1.64
C PHE A 61 10.91 0.31 2.28
N GLY A 62 10.71 0.25 3.61
CA GLY A 62 9.73 1.09 4.31
C GLY A 62 8.72 0.32 5.14
N GLY A 63 8.71 -1.02 5.08
CA GLY A 63 7.80 -1.82 5.91
C GLY A 63 6.32 -1.63 5.59
N TYR A 64 5.99 -1.41 4.32
CA TYR A 64 4.63 -1.14 3.88
C TYR A 64 3.66 -2.28 4.18
N GLN A 65 2.44 -1.93 4.57
CA GLN A 65 1.40 -2.90 4.85
C GLN A 65 0.62 -3.20 3.57
N VAL A 66 0.86 -4.38 3.00
CA VAL A 66 0.17 -4.83 1.78
C VAL A 66 -1.04 -5.67 2.15
N GLU A 67 -2.22 -5.12 1.91
CA GLU A 67 -3.49 -5.82 2.06
C GLU A 67 -3.92 -6.47 0.74
N ARG A 68 -4.58 -7.63 0.87
CA ARG A 68 -5.19 -8.32 -0.26
C ARG A 68 -6.62 -8.71 0.10
N LYS A 69 -7.56 -8.47 -0.81
CA LYS A 69 -8.96 -8.82 -0.63
C LYS A 69 -9.48 -9.50 -1.88
N ARG A 70 -10.31 -10.53 -1.69
CA ARG A 70 -11.03 -11.18 -2.78
C ARG A 70 -12.38 -10.47 -2.95
N VAL A 71 -12.65 -9.96 -4.15
CA VAL A 71 -13.89 -9.20 -4.44
C VAL A 71 -15.00 -10.07 -5.01
N GLY A 72 -14.68 -11.25 -5.54
CA GLY A 72 -15.63 -12.16 -6.19
C GLY A 72 -15.13 -12.61 -7.56
N GLY A 73 -15.72 -13.65 -8.14
CA GLY A 73 -15.37 -14.12 -9.49
C GLY A 73 -13.93 -14.60 -9.69
N GLY A 74 -13.18 -14.86 -8.61
CA GLY A 74 -11.74 -15.19 -8.68
C GLY A 74 -10.82 -13.98 -8.77
N LEU A 75 -11.35 -12.75 -8.72
CA LEU A 75 -10.58 -11.53 -8.77
C LEU A 75 -10.04 -11.13 -7.39
N TRP A 76 -8.77 -10.70 -7.38
CA TRP A 76 -8.05 -10.24 -6.20
C TRP A 76 -7.65 -8.78 -6.40
N ILE A 77 -7.98 -7.97 -5.39
CA ILE A 77 -7.54 -6.58 -5.28
C ILE A 77 -6.50 -6.48 -4.17
N TYR A 78 -5.60 -5.53 -4.36
CA TYR A 78 -4.50 -5.26 -3.48
C TYR A 78 -4.52 -3.78 -3.13
N ARG A 79 -4.11 -3.48 -1.91
CA ARG A 79 -3.89 -2.12 -1.43
C ARG A 79 -2.57 -2.08 -0.68
N VAL A 80 -1.79 -1.03 -0.90
CA VAL A 80 -0.64 -0.74 -0.04
C VAL A 80 -1.07 0.38 0.89
N LEU A 81 -0.85 0.18 2.17
CA LEU A 81 -0.94 1.23 3.17
C LEU A 81 0.48 1.59 3.58
N ASP A 82 0.77 2.88 3.56
CA ASP A 82 1.86 3.43 4.33
C ASP A 82 1.71 2.95 5.79
N PRO A 83 2.83 2.61 6.47
CA PRO A 83 2.77 2.33 7.89
C PRO A 83 2.34 3.61 8.61
N LEU A 84 1.03 3.79 8.74
CA LEU A 84 0.47 4.90 9.49
C LEU A 84 1.06 4.86 10.90
N PRO A 85 1.46 6.00 11.47
CA PRO A 85 1.58 6.10 12.91
C PRO A 85 0.22 5.69 13.48
N VAL A 86 0.26 4.82 14.50
CA VAL A 86 -0.93 4.34 15.21
C VAL A 86 -1.70 5.52 15.80
N ASP A 87 -2.67 6.06 15.05
CA ASP A 87 -3.70 6.91 15.62
C ASP A 87 -4.71 6.01 16.33
N ASN A 88 -4.39 5.71 17.60
CA ASN A 88 -5.32 5.14 18.57
C ASN A 88 -6.46 6.13 18.80
N ASN A 89 -7.44 6.18 17.90
CA ASN A 89 -8.77 6.62 18.27
C ASN A 89 -9.75 5.54 17.85
N GLN A 90 -9.95 4.60 18.76
CA GLN A 90 -11.10 3.71 18.75
C GLN A 90 -12.34 4.59 18.80
N GLN A 91 -12.97 4.82 17.65
CA GLN A 91 -14.32 5.37 17.65
C GLN A 91 -15.25 4.25 18.10
N THR A 92 -15.41 4.17 19.42
CA THR A 92 -16.52 3.56 20.11
C THR A 92 -17.81 3.88 19.36
N LEU A 93 -18.34 2.90 18.64
CA LEU A 93 -19.75 2.86 18.28
C LEU A 93 -20.50 2.45 19.55
N GLU A 94 -20.62 3.38 20.50
CA GLU A 94 -21.76 3.42 21.39
C GLU A 94 -22.97 3.76 20.52
N VAL A 95 -23.58 2.72 19.97
CA VAL A 95 -24.97 2.83 19.50
C VAL A 95 -25.84 2.93 20.75
N CYS A 96 -26.06 4.18 21.15
CA CYS A 96 -27.20 4.59 21.93
C CYS A 96 -28.47 4.35 21.09
N ASP A 97 -29.09 3.19 21.23
CA ASP A 97 -30.50 3.01 20.91
C ASP A 97 -31.22 2.64 22.19
N GLY A 98 -31.68 3.70 22.87
CA GLY A 98 -32.75 3.58 23.85
C GLY A 98 -34.07 3.35 23.13
N PHE A 99 -34.77 2.30 23.54
CA PHE A 99 -36.22 2.34 23.70
C PHE A 99 -36.64 1.38 24.80
#